data_AF-A0A4Q3G4Z0-F1
#
_entry.id   AF-A0A4Q3G4Z0-F1
#
_cell.length_a   1.000
_cell.length_b   1.000
_cell.length_c   1.000
_cell.angle_alpha   90.00
_cell.angle_beta   90.00
_cell.angle_gamma   90.00
#
_symmetry.space_group_name_H-M   'P 1'
#
loop_
_entity.id
_entity.type
_entity.pdbx_description
1 polymer ?
#
loop_
_entity_poly.entity_id
_entity_poly.type
_entity_poly.pdbx_seq_one_letter_code
_entity_poly.pdbx_strand_id
1 'polypeptide(L)' 'PVVTLAAPDDALLRALIVKLCFDRQLQIDESVVSYTASRIERSYTAAREAVALLDDEALRQGRPVTRALAVELFRTP' A
#
# COMPACT_ATOMS: atom_id res chain seq x y z
N PRO A 1 -3.28 -14.46 29.57
CA PRO A 1 -4.32 -14.56 28.50
C PRO A 1 -3.66 -14.30 27.14
N VAL A 2 -4.07 -14.98 26.08
CA VAL A 2 -3.56 -14.78 24.71
C VAL A 2 -4.74 -14.45 23.81
N VAL A 3 -4.57 -13.50 22.88
CA VAL A 3 -5.58 -13.10 21.89
C VAL A 3 -4.99 -13.16 20.48
N THR A 4 -5.76 -13.69 19.53
CA THR A 4 -5.35 -13.78 18.11
C THR A 4 -5.90 -12.58 17.35
N LEU A 5 -5.06 -11.94 16.54
CA LEU A 5 -5.48 -10.91 15.60
C LEU A 5 -5.96 -11.56 14.31
N ALA A 6 -7.18 -11.23 13.89
CA ALA A 6 -7.67 -11.62 12.57
C ALA A 6 -6.99 -10.78 11.48
N ALA A 7 -7.01 -11.29 10.25
CA ALA A 7 -6.66 -10.51 9.07
C ALA A 7 -7.59 -9.27 8.95
N PRO A 8 -7.09 -8.14 8.45
CA PRO A 8 -7.91 -6.97 8.23
C PRO A 8 -9.01 -7.26 7.19
N ASP A 9 -10.18 -6.67 7.39
CA ASP A 9 -11.14 -6.53 6.32
C ASP A 9 -10.67 -5.49 5.28
N ASP A 10 -11.42 -5.34 4.20
CA ASP A 10 -11.04 -4.45 3.09
C ASP A 10 -10.93 -2.98 3.53
N ALA A 11 -11.86 -2.53 4.37
CA ALA A 11 -11.88 -1.16 4.88
C ALA A 11 -10.66 -0.88 5.75
N LEU A 12 -10.31 -1.81 6.65
CA LEU A 12 -9.13 -1.72 7.50
C LEU A 12 -7.83 -1.81 6.68
N LEU A 13 -7.77 -2.67 5.66
CA LEU A 13 -6.59 -2.76 4.78
C LEU A 13 -6.34 -1.42 4.06
N ARG A 14 -7.39 -0.82 3.51
CA ARG A 14 -7.31 0.48 2.83
C ARG A 14 -6.90 1.59 3.81
N ALA A 15 -7.47 1.61 5.01
CA ALA A 15 -7.09 2.55 6.06
C ALA A 15 -5.62 2.37 6.49
N LEU A 16 -5.14 1.12 6.59
CA LEU A 16 -3.73 0.83 6.86
C LEU A 16 -2.81 1.37 5.76
N ILE A 17 -3.16 1.18 4.48
CA ILE A 17 -2.37 1.73 3.36
C ILE A 17 -2.28 3.26 3.47
N VAL A 18 -3.42 3.94 3.64
CA VAL A 18 -3.45 5.41 3.79
C VAL A 18 -2.59 5.86 4.97
N LYS A 19 -2.75 5.20 6.12
CA LYS A 19 -2.00 5.51 7.34
C LYS A 19 -0.49 5.31 7.13
N LEU A 20 -0.08 4.19 6.53
CA LEU A 20 1.33 3.87 6.29
C LEU A 20 1.97 4.83 5.29
N CYS A 21 1.24 5.26 4.27
CA CYS A 21 1.69 6.31 3.35
C CYS A 21 1.84 7.66 4.07
N PHE A 22 0.86 8.03 4.90
CA PHE A 22 0.92 9.25 5.70
C PHE A 22 2.11 9.27 6.66
N ASP A 23 2.40 8.15 7.34
CA ASP A 23 3.58 8.01 8.22
C ASP A 23 4.91 8.24 7.47
N ARG A 24 4.94 7.93 6.17
CA ARG A 24 6.07 8.18 5.26
C ARG A 24 5.97 9.51 4.51
N GLN A 25 5.01 10.37 4.87
CA GLN A 25 4.73 11.65 4.22
C GLN A 25 4.41 11.54 2.71
N LEU A 26 4.00 10.37 2.24
CA LEU A 26 3.60 10.15 0.85
C LEU A 26 2.24 10.77 0.57
N GLN A 27 2.19 11.64 -0.44
CA GLN A 27 0.94 12.14 -1.00
C GLN A 27 0.42 11.12 -2.03
N ILE A 28 -0.71 10.49 -1.74
CA ILE A 28 -1.35 9.51 -2.63
C ILE A 28 -2.82 9.84 -2.84
N ASP A 29 -3.31 9.55 -4.03
CA ASP A 29 -4.74 9.62 -4.33
C ASP A 29 -5.43 8.28 -4.11
N GLU A 30 -6.76 8.32 -4.01
CA GLU A 30 -7.61 7.16 -3.76
C GLU A 30 -7.38 6.02 -4.79
N SER A 31 -7.01 6.35 -6.03
CA SER A 31 -6.80 5.31 -7.05
C SER A 31 -5.56 4.46 -6.80
N VAL A 32 -4.53 4.98 -6.11
CA VAL A 32 -3.36 4.21 -5.63
C VAL A 32 -3.78 3.25 -4.53
N VAL A 33 -4.56 3.74 -3.55
CA VAL A 33 -5.04 2.93 -2.42
C VAL A 33 -5.89 1.76 -2.93
N SER A 34 -6.89 2.06 -3.75
CA SER A 34 -7.79 1.07 -4.35
C SER A 34 -7.03 0.03 -5.17
N TYR A 35 -6.10 0.46 -6.02
CA TYR A 35 -5.34 -0.47 -6.84
C TYR A 35 -4.43 -1.37 -5.99
N THR A 36 -3.68 -0.79 -5.06
CA THR A 36 -2.75 -1.54 -4.20
C THR A 36 -3.49 -2.55 -3.33
N ALA A 37 -4.59 -2.14 -2.68
CA ALA A 37 -5.42 -3.03 -1.87
C ALA A 37 -5.96 -4.23 -2.67
N SER A 38 -6.26 -4.05 -3.96
CA SER A 38 -6.73 -5.14 -4.83
C SER A 38 -5.65 -6.12 -5.29
N ARG A 39 -4.37 -5.81 -5.05
CA ARG A 39 -3.21 -6.54 -5.59
C ARG A 39 -2.38 -7.25 -4.53
N ILE A 40 -2.54 -6.89 -3.27
CA ILE A 40 -1.77 -7.43 -2.15
C ILE A 40 -2.62 -8.41 -1.33
N GLU A 41 -1.96 -9.25 -0.54
CA GLU A 41 -2.64 -10.06 0.45
C GLU A 41 -3.32 -9.19 1.51
N ARG A 42 -4.45 -9.66 2.04
CA ARG A 42 -5.18 -8.99 3.13
C ARG A 42 -4.45 -9.19 4.47
N SER A 43 -3.29 -8.55 4.62
CA SER A 43 -2.47 -8.59 5.84
C SER A 43 -1.78 -7.26 6.08
N TYR A 44 -1.47 -6.96 7.35
CA TYR A 44 -0.71 -5.77 7.72
C TYR A 44 0.69 -5.77 7.09
N THR A 45 1.37 -6.93 7.08
CA THR A 45 2.71 -7.08 6.52
C THR A 45 2.74 -6.74 5.04
N ALA A 46 1.79 -7.27 4.25
CA ALA A 46 1.71 -6.99 2.82
C ALA A 46 1.45 -5.50 2.54
N ALA A 47 0.58 -4.85 3.32
CA ALA A 47 0.35 -3.41 3.19
C ALA A 47 1.61 -2.59 3.47
N ARG A 48 2.36 -2.95 4.52
CA ARG A 48 3.62 -2.28 4.89
C ARG A 48 4.68 -2.44 3.81
N GLU A 49 4.83 -3.64 3.25
CA GLU A 49 5.81 -3.93 2.20
C GLU A 49 5.45 -3.23 0.89
N ALA A 50 4.17 -3.22 0.50
CA ALA A 50 3.72 -2.53 -0.70
C ALA A 50 3.94 -1.02 -0.62
N VAL A 51 3.63 -0.41 0.53
CA VAL A 51 3.87 1.03 0.74
C VAL A 51 5.38 1.34 0.73
N ALA A 52 6.22 0.47 1.31
CA ALA A 52 7.67 0.64 1.26
C ALA A 52 8.20 0.59 -0.17
N LEU A 53 7.74 -0.38 -0.97
CA LEU A 53 8.16 -0.51 -2.37
C LEU A 53 7.75 0.70 -3.22
N LEU A 54 6.54 1.23 -3.01
CA LEU A 54 6.06 2.44 -3.70
C LEU A 54 6.93 3.66 -3.38
N ASP A 55 7.26 3.86 -2.10
CA ASP A 55 8.12 4.96 -1.64
C ASP A 55 9.52 4.88 -2.24
N ASP A 56 10.16 3.73 -2.07
CA ASP A 56 11.53 3.49 -2.53
C ASP A 56 11.64 3.69 -4.04
N GLU A 57 10.66 3.20 -4.79
CA GLU A 57 10.65 3.34 -6.25
C GLU A 57 10.33 4.77 -6.71
N ALA A 58 9.42 5.47 -6.04
CA ALA A 58 9.13 6.87 -6.31
C ALA A 58 10.36 7.76 -6.08
N LEU A 59 11.09 7.52 -4.99
CA LEU A 59 12.37 8.18 -4.70
C LEU A 59 13.43 7.84 -5.75
N ARG A 60 13.57 6.55 -6.11
CA ARG A 60 14.52 6.09 -7.12
C ARG A 60 14.29 6.72 -8.50
N GLN A 61 13.02 6.88 -8.88
CA GLN A 61 12.64 7.49 -10.16
C GLN A 61 12.53 9.03 -10.09
N GLY A 62 12.59 9.63 -8.90
CA GLY A 62 12.41 11.07 -8.71
C GLY A 62 11.01 11.57 -9.15
N ARG A 63 9.97 10.74 -8.99
CA ARG A 63 8.61 11.07 -9.41
C ARG A 63 7.57 10.71 -8.34
N PRO A 64 6.38 11.33 -8.35
CA PRO A 64 5.35 11.06 -7.34
C PRO A 64 4.84 9.61 -7.35
N VAL A 65 4.34 9.15 -6.21
CA VAL A 65 3.56 7.91 -6.11
C VAL A 65 2.21 8.12 -6.81
N THR A 66 1.98 7.36 -7.87
CA THR A 66 0.76 7.43 -8.69
C THR A 66 0.22 6.04 -8.97
N ARG A 67 -1.03 5.93 -9.42
CA ARG A 67 -1.58 4.63 -9.82
C ARG A 67 -0.80 4.00 -10.98
N ALA A 68 -0.21 4.80 -11.87
CA ALA A 68 0.66 4.29 -12.93
C ALA A 68 1.89 3.57 -12.35
N LEU A 69 2.55 4.19 -11.36
CA LEU A 69 3.66 3.56 -10.65
C LEU A 69 3.24 2.26 -9.94
N ALA A 70 2.08 2.28 -9.26
CA ALA A 70 1.56 1.09 -8.62
C ALA A 70 1.28 -0.03 -9.64
N VAL A 71 0.74 0.30 -10.82
CA VAL A 71 0.55 -0.67 -11.91
C VAL A 71 1.89 -1.21 -12.42
N GLU A 72 2.91 -0.37 -12.59
CA GLU A 72 4.24 -0.83 -13.00
C GLU A 72 4.82 -1.87 -12.01
N LEU A 73 4.63 -1.65 -10.71
CA LEU A 73 5.19 -2.50 -9.64
C LEU A 73 4.36 -3.76 -9.34
N PHE A 74 3.03 -3.66 -9.37
CA PHE A 74 2.13 -4.73 -8.95
C PHE A 74 1.32 -5.34 -10.11
N ARG A 75 1.72 -5.08 -11.35
CA ARG A 75 1.22 -5.83 -12.51
C ARG A 75 1.81 -7.24 -12.47
N THR A 76 1.10 -8.15 -11.85
CA THR A 76 1.18 -9.58 -12.19
C THR A 76 0.52 -9.79 -13.57
N PRO A 77 1.03 -10.67 -14.44
CA PRO A 77 0.21 -11.22 -15.54
C PRO A 77 -1.08 -11.87 -15.03
#